data_AF-A0A5E4G9Y5-F1
#
_entry.id   AF-A0A5E4G9Y5-F1
#
_cell.length_a   1.000
_cell.length_b   1.000
_cell.length_c   1.000
_cell.angle_alpha   90.00
_cell.angle_beta   90.00
_cell.angle_gamma   90.00
#
_symmetry.space_group_name_H-M   'P 1'
#
loop_
_entity.id
_entity.type
_entity.pdbx_description
1 polymer ?
#
loop_
_entity_poly.entity_id
_entity_poly.type
_entity_poly.pdbx_seq_one_letter_code
_entity_poly.pdbx_strand_id
1 'polypeptide(L)'
;MEDECLSLLLWLEERYETVYTRHPGFQKGSKPLLAVDNPFPMELPENLVGEKWAFVQLPFSAVQEEISSLDSNLVFGASLDLDLLGIEIDDKTLIPGLAVASSRAKPLAAWMNGLEVCSIEADLSRARLILSVGISGRYIYATYNKTPETTSEAEAWEAAKKECGGLHFLAIQGDLDSDDCVGFWLLLDLPPPPV
;
A
#
# COMPACT_ATOMS: atom_id res chain seq x y z
N MET A 1 13.56 7.21 1.26
CA MET A 1 12.94 8.09 0.25
C MET A 1 11.54 8.28 0.77
N GLU A 2 11.21 9.48 1.26
CA GLU A 2 9.86 9.76 1.79
C GLU A 2 8.85 9.65 0.64
N ASP A 3 7.69 9.06 0.90
CA ASP A 3 6.59 8.96 -0.07
C ASP A 3 6.06 10.38 -0.35
N GLU A 4 6.41 10.93 -1.53
CA GLU A 4 6.12 12.31 -1.91
C GLU A 4 4.60 12.51 -2.07
N CYS A 5 3.89 11.49 -2.57
CA CYS A 5 2.44 11.49 -2.70
C CYS A 5 1.73 11.52 -1.34
N LEU A 6 2.16 10.68 -0.38
CA LEU A 6 1.57 10.68 0.96
C LEU A 6 1.79 12.02 1.67
N SER A 7 3.01 12.57 1.58
CA SER A 7 3.36 13.86 2.18
C SER A 7 2.47 14.99 1.64
N LEU A 8 2.24 15.01 0.32
CA LEU A 8 1.36 15.98 -0.32
C LEU A 8 -0.09 15.85 0.16
N LEU A 9 -0.60 14.61 0.29
CA LEU A 9 -1.95 14.34 0.76
C LEU A 9 -2.18 14.88 2.18
N LEU A 10 -1.22 14.67 3.07
CA LEU A 10 -1.27 15.16 4.45
C LEU A 10 -1.24 16.69 4.52
N TRP A 11 -0.39 17.34 3.71
CA TRP A 11 -0.37 18.80 3.62
C TRP A 11 -1.68 19.37 3.07
N LEU A 12 -2.32 18.68 2.12
CA LEU A 12 -3.63 19.09 1.61
C LEU A 12 -4.71 18.99 2.69
N GLU A 13 -4.74 17.90 3.46
CA GLU A 13 -5.65 17.71 4.59
C GLU A 13 -5.44 18.80 5.66
N GLU A 14 -4.19 19.02 6.09
CA GLU A 14 -3.85 20.05 7.09
C GLU A 14 -4.30 21.44 6.62
N ARG A 15 -4.03 21.79 5.36
CA ARG A 15 -4.44 23.08 4.80
C ARG A 15 -5.94 23.21 4.63
N TYR A 16 -6.64 22.12 4.35
CA TYR A 16 -8.09 22.13 4.31
C TYR A 16 -8.67 22.59 5.65
N GLU A 17 -8.24 21.95 6.73
CA GLU A 17 -8.73 22.23 8.08
C GLU A 17 -8.24 23.57 8.65
N THR A 18 -6.99 23.95 8.39
CA THR A 18 -6.38 25.12 9.03
C THR A 18 -6.52 26.41 8.21
N VAL A 19 -6.64 26.31 6.88
CA VAL A 19 -6.68 27.46 5.96
C VAL A 19 -8.00 27.54 5.21
N TYR A 20 -8.41 26.47 4.50
CA TYR A 20 -9.54 26.55 3.57
C TYR A 20 -10.87 26.72 4.29
N THR A 21 -11.18 25.88 5.29
CA THR A 21 -12.45 25.97 6.04
C THR A 21 -12.64 27.31 6.76
N ARG A 22 -11.54 28.02 7.05
CA ARG A 22 -11.54 29.32 7.73
C ARG A 22 -11.64 30.52 6.78
N HIS A 23 -11.49 30.31 5.48
CA HIS A 23 -11.54 31.40 4.51
C HIS A 23 -12.98 31.91 4.34
N PRO A 24 -13.23 33.24 4.31
CA PRO A 24 -14.60 33.79 4.22
C PRO A 24 -15.38 33.35 2.98
N GLY A 25 -14.67 33.04 1.88
CA GLY A 25 -15.25 32.53 0.63
C GLY A 25 -15.35 31.01 0.55
N PHE A 26 -15.02 30.27 1.61
CA PHE A 26 -15.09 28.81 1.60
C PHE A 26 -16.52 28.34 1.41
N GLN A 27 -16.68 27.39 0.48
CA GLN A 27 -17.94 26.76 0.17
C GLN A 27 -17.78 25.27 0.38
N LYS A 28 -18.39 24.75 1.46
CA LYS A 28 -18.36 23.32 1.77
C LYS A 28 -19.04 22.54 0.66
N GLY A 29 -18.36 21.52 0.13
CA GLY A 29 -18.87 20.67 -0.95
C GLY A 29 -18.73 21.29 -2.35
N SER A 30 -17.94 22.35 -2.50
CA SER A 30 -17.47 22.75 -3.82
C SER A 30 -16.71 21.60 -4.48
N LYS A 31 -17.03 21.32 -5.74
CA LYS A 31 -16.35 20.26 -6.47
C LYS A 31 -14.92 20.70 -6.81
N PRO A 32 -13.92 19.82 -6.66
CA PRO A 32 -12.57 20.12 -7.12
C PRO A 32 -12.59 20.48 -8.61
N LEU A 33 -11.87 21.55 -8.97
CA LEU A 33 -11.73 21.98 -10.37
C LEU A 33 -10.86 21.01 -11.18
N LEU A 34 -9.96 20.30 -10.50
CA LEU A 34 -9.17 19.19 -10.99
C LEU A 34 -9.68 17.92 -10.32
N ALA A 35 -10.49 17.14 -11.04
CA ALA A 35 -10.70 15.75 -10.64
C ALA A 35 -9.42 14.99 -10.98
N VAL A 36 -8.79 14.38 -9.97
CA VAL A 36 -7.86 13.27 -10.25
C VAL A 36 -8.75 12.16 -10.78
N ASP A 37 -8.64 11.87 -12.07
CA ASP A 37 -9.35 10.73 -12.64
C ASP A 37 -8.91 9.47 -11.88
N ASN A 38 -9.88 8.64 -11.51
CA ASN A 38 -9.61 7.29 -11.00
C ASN A 38 -9.68 6.35 -12.19
N PRO A 39 -8.58 6.16 -12.95
CA PRO A 39 -8.63 5.38 -14.16
C PRO A 39 -8.98 3.92 -13.85
N PHE A 40 -9.61 3.26 -14.82
CA PHE A 40 -9.76 1.81 -14.74
C PHE A 40 -8.37 1.16 -14.58
N PRO A 41 -8.22 0.16 -13.70
CA PRO A 41 -6.96 -0.53 -13.54
C PRO A 41 -6.45 -1.10 -14.87
N MET A 42 -5.20 -0.79 -15.20
CA MET A 42 -4.52 -1.28 -16.40
C MET A 42 -3.75 -2.57 -16.10
N GLU A 43 -3.35 -3.31 -17.14
CA GLU A 43 -2.44 -4.44 -16.96
C GLU A 43 -1.06 -3.95 -16.53
N LEU A 44 -0.46 -4.61 -15.55
CA LEU A 44 0.89 -4.33 -15.09
C LEU A 44 1.91 -4.89 -16.10
N PRO A 45 3.01 -4.19 -16.41
CA PRO A 45 4.10 -4.76 -17.20
C PRO A 45 4.59 -6.08 -16.61
N GLU A 46 4.81 -7.10 -17.45
CA GLU A 46 5.12 -8.46 -17.00
C GLU A 46 6.33 -8.54 -16.05
N ASN A 47 7.31 -7.65 -16.22
CA ASN A 47 8.50 -7.59 -15.38
C ASN A 47 8.19 -7.21 -13.92
N LEU A 48 7.01 -6.65 -13.63
CA LEU A 48 6.58 -6.25 -12.30
C LEU A 48 5.61 -7.26 -11.63
N VAL A 49 5.29 -8.36 -12.31
CA VAL A 49 4.39 -9.41 -11.80
C VAL A 49 5.21 -10.52 -11.12
N GLY A 50 4.80 -10.93 -9.92
CA GLY A 50 5.34 -12.10 -9.22
C GLY A 50 4.81 -13.43 -9.74
N GLU A 51 5.45 -14.55 -9.37
CA GLU A 51 5.03 -15.89 -9.81
C GLU A 51 3.93 -16.47 -8.92
N LYS A 52 4.00 -16.20 -7.62
CA LYS A 52 2.99 -16.56 -6.63
C LYS A 52 2.82 -15.42 -5.65
N TRP A 53 1.70 -15.42 -4.96
CA TRP A 53 1.45 -14.48 -3.88
C TRP A 53 0.53 -15.11 -2.84
N ALA A 54 0.53 -14.55 -1.63
CA ALA A 54 -0.36 -14.91 -0.56
C ALA A 54 -0.71 -13.69 0.29
N PHE A 55 -1.93 -13.68 0.82
CA PHE A 55 -2.27 -12.79 1.93
C PHE A 55 -1.55 -13.30 3.19
N VAL A 56 -0.87 -12.40 3.88
CA VAL A 56 -0.12 -12.71 5.10
C VAL A 56 -0.41 -11.66 6.16
N GLN A 57 -0.03 -11.97 7.39
CA GLN A 57 -0.06 -11.02 8.51
C GLN A 57 1.21 -11.16 9.32
N LEU A 58 1.80 -10.03 9.72
CA LEU A 58 2.95 -9.99 10.60
C LEU A 58 2.63 -9.13 11.82
N PRO A 59 3.06 -9.52 13.04
CA PRO A 59 3.06 -8.61 14.17
C PRO A 59 3.83 -7.34 13.80
N PHE A 60 3.37 -6.19 14.25
CA PHE A 60 4.01 -4.91 13.95
C PHE A 60 5.49 -4.88 14.37
N SER A 61 5.87 -5.57 15.45
CA SER A 61 7.28 -5.74 15.83
C SER A 61 8.13 -6.39 14.73
N ALA A 62 7.59 -7.41 14.03
CA ALA A 62 8.29 -8.05 12.92
C ALA A 62 8.35 -7.13 11.69
N VAL A 63 7.30 -6.34 11.44
CA VAL A 63 7.32 -5.30 10.39
C VAL A 63 8.41 -4.26 10.66
N GLN A 64 8.61 -3.86 11.92
CA GLN A 64 9.67 -2.93 12.30
C GLN A 64 11.07 -3.52 12.11
N GLU A 65 11.24 -4.83 12.38
CA GLU A 65 12.49 -5.55 12.10
C GLU A 65 12.82 -5.56 10.60
N GLU A 66 11.85 -5.87 9.75
CA GLU A 66 12.00 -5.83 8.29
C GLU A 66 12.38 -4.43 7.79
N ILE A 67 11.68 -3.39 8.28
CA ILE A 67 11.98 -1.99 7.93
C ILE A 67 13.38 -1.59 8.37
N SER A 68 13.80 -1.98 9.58
CA SER A 68 15.15 -1.69 10.09
C SER A 68 16.23 -2.37 9.27
N SER A 69 15.91 -3.50 8.65
CA SER A 69 16.83 -4.24 7.78
C SER A 69 17.05 -3.58 6.41
N LEU A 70 16.14 -2.70 5.96
CA LEU A 70 16.24 -1.98 4.68
C LEU A 70 17.57 -1.22 4.57
N ASP A 71 17.95 -0.52 5.64
CA ASP A 71 19.15 0.30 5.68
C ASP A 71 20.44 -0.53 5.79
N SER A 72 20.40 -1.70 6.43
CA SER A 72 21.59 -2.52 6.69
C SER A 72 21.88 -3.57 5.63
N ASN A 73 20.85 -4.12 4.97
CA ASN A 73 20.97 -5.32 4.13
C ASN A 73 20.82 -5.05 2.62
N LEU A 74 20.73 -3.78 2.19
CA LEU A 74 20.48 -3.41 0.78
C LEU A 74 19.20 -4.06 0.22
N VAL A 75 18.19 -4.21 1.07
CA VAL A 75 16.84 -4.67 0.70
C VAL A 75 16.12 -3.50 0.04
N PHE A 76 15.39 -3.76 -1.05
CA PHE A 76 14.61 -2.71 -1.71
C PHE A 76 13.37 -2.38 -0.90
N GLY A 77 12.87 -1.15 -0.92
CA GLY A 77 11.74 -0.85 -0.08
C GLY A 77 11.46 0.60 0.18
N ALA A 78 10.37 0.81 0.90
CA ALA A 78 9.98 2.09 1.47
C ALA A 78 9.48 1.88 2.89
N SER A 79 9.87 2.79 3.78
CA SER A 79 9.37 2.88 5.14
C SER A 79 8.47 4.10 5.28
N LEU A 80 7.66 4.13 6.33
CA LEU A 80 6.85 5.28 6.73
C LEU A 80 7.27 5.74 8.11
N ASP A 81 7.36 7.05 8.30
CA ASP A 81 7.54 7.65 9.62
C ASP A 81 6.17 7.73 10.31
N LEU A 82 5.79 6.65 11.01
CA LEU A 82 4.49 6.56 11.66
C LEU A 82 4.32 7.57 12.80
N ASP A 83 5.41 7.97 13.46
CA ASP A 83 5.39 8.99 14.50
C ASP A 83 5.01 10.36 13.92
N LEU A 84 5.58 10.71 12.76
CA LEU A 84 5.22 11.93 12.03
C LEU A 84 3.77 11.90 11.55
N LEU A 85 3.26 10.71 11.21
CA LEU A 85 1.88 10.49 10.80
C LEU A 85 0.89 10.46 11.99
N GLY A 86 1.39 10.45 13.23
CA GLY A 86 0.56 10.31 14.42
C GLY A 86 -0.15 8.96 14.52
N ILE A 87 0.40 7.92 13.90
CA ILE A 87 -0.14 6.57 13.89
C ILE A 87 0.52 5.77 15.00
N GLU A 88 -0.22 5.51 16.08
CA GLU A 88 0.22 4.65 17.17
C GLU A 88 -0.32 3.22 16.96
N ILE A 89 0.59 2.25 16.84
CA ILE A 89 0.26 0.82 16.62
C ILE A 89 0.95 0.00 17.74
N ASP A 90 0.22 -0.92 18.38
CA ASP A 90 0.81 -1.86 19.34
C ASP A 90 1.65 -2.91 18.61
N ASP A 91 2.83 -3.24 19.17
CA ASP A 91 3.80 -4.20 18.61
C ASP A 91 3.20 -5.56 18.22
N LYS A 92 2.13 -6.01 18.89
CA LYS A 92 1.46 -7.30 18.62
C LYS A 92 0.34 -7.19 17.61
N THR A 93 -0.02 -5.98 17.18
CA THR A 93 -1.03 -5.76 16.15
C THR A 93 -0.60 -6.48 14.87
N LEU A 94 -1.49 -7.30 14.33
CA LEU A 94 -1.23 -8.04 13.10
C LEU A 94 -1.47 -7.11 11.91
N ILE A 95 -0.38 -6.68 11.27
CA ILE A 95 -0.44 -5.87 10.07
C ILE A 95 -0.66 -6.80 8.88
N PRO A 96 -1.70 -6.59 8.07
CA PRO A 96 -1.92 -7.36 6.86
C PRO A 96 -0.90 -6.98 5.79
N GLY A 97 -0.51 -7.96 4.99
CA GLY A 97 0.38 -7.73 3.87
C GLY A 97 0.15 -8.70 2.72
N LEU A 98 0.83 -8.40 1.62
CA LEU A 98 0.91 -9.25 0.44
C LEU A 98 2.33 -9.78 0.32
N ALA A 99 2.52 -11.09 0.48
CA ALA A 99 3.79 -11.74 0.20
C ALA A 99 3.79 -12.18 -1.27
N VAL A 100 4.87 -11.89 -1.98
CA VAL A 100 5.04 -12.19 -3.40
C VAL A 100 6.32 -12.99 -3.60
N ALA A 101 6.18 -14.19 -4.16
CA ALA A 101 7.31 -15.04 -4.50
C ALA A 101 7.66 -14.96 -5.99
N SER A 102 8.94 -14.93 -6.30
CA SER A 102 9.45 -15.04 -7.67
C SER A 102 10.88 -15.56 -7.71
N SER A 103 11.17 -16.43 -8.68
CA SER A 103 12.55 -16.83 -9.01
C SER A 103 13.47 -15.64 -9.36
N ARG A 104 12.87 -14.51 -9.76
CA ARG A 104 13.54 -13.24 -10.08
C ARG A 104 13.19 -12.13 -9.07
N ALA A 105 13.03 -12.50 -7.80
CA ALA A 105 12.62 -11.59 -6.72
C ALA A 105 13.50 -10.33 -6.63
N LYS A 106 14.83 -10.45 -6.72
CA LYS A 106 15.72 -9.28 -6.62
C LYS A 106 15.56 -8.29 -7.79
N PRO A 107 15.58 -8.72 -9.07
CA PRO A 107 15.20 -7.85 -10.19
C PRO A 107 13.79 -7.27 -10.07
N LEU A 108 12.82 -8.08 -9.65
CA LEU A 108 11.44 -7.66 -9.44
C LEU A 108 11.36 -6.52 -8.41
N ALA A 109 12.00 -6.70 -7.25
CA ALA A 109 12.06 -5.71 -6.19
C ALA A 109 12.78 -4.43 -6.64
N ALA A 110 13.85 -4.54 -7.43
CA ALA A 110 14.55 -3.39 -7.99
C ALA A 110 13.65 -2.58 -8.96
N TRP A 111 12.85 -3.24 -9.79
CA TRP A 111 11.90 -2.56 -10.67
C TRP A 111 10.74 -1.95 -9.89
N MET A 112 10.22 -2.64 -8.88
CA MET A 112 9.18 -2.13 -7.98
C MET A 112 9.66 -0.89 -7.22
N ASN A 113 10.94 -0.82 -6.83
CA ASN A 113 11.52 0.33 -6.16
C ASN A 113 11.63 1.58 -7.05
N GLY A 114 11.52 1.41 -8.38
CA GLY A 114 11.41 2.54 -9.31
C GLY A 114 9.98 3.06 -9.45
N LEU A 115 9.00 2.38 -8.84
CA LEU A 115 7.61 2.82 -8.75
C LEU A 115 7.37 3.45 -7.39
N GLU A 116 6.59 4.51 -7.37
CA GLU A 116 6.06 5.10 -6.14
C GLU A 116 4.86 4.26 -5.69
N VAL A 117 5.11 3.07 -5.11
CA VAL A 117 4.05 2.15 -4.68
C VAL A 117 3.33 2.74 -3.48
N CYS A 118 2.03 2.99 -3.60
CA CYS A 118 1.25 3.67 -2.56
C CYS A 118 0.37 2.69 -1.77
N SER A 119 -0.34 1.79 -2.44
CA SER A 119 -1.26 0.86 -1.78
C SER A 119 -1.58 -0.39 -2.60
N ILE A 120 -2.08 -1.41 -1.91
CA ILE A 120 -2.68 -2.61 -2.49
C ILE A 120 -4.13 -2.71 -2.01
N GLU A 121 -5.04 -3.00 -2.94
CA GLU A 121 -6.48 -3.17 -2.69
C GLU A 121 -6.98 -4.49 -3.28
N ALA A 122 -7.80 -5.23 -2.55
CA ALA A 122 -8.53 -6.38 -3.06
C ALA A 122 -9.89 -5.96 -3.66
N ASP A 123 -9.99 -5.99 -5.00
CA ASP A 123 -11.27 -5.85 -5.70
C ASP A 123 -12.05 -7.18 -5.63
N LEU A 124 -12.88 -7.30 -4.60
CA LEU A 124 -13.76 -8.44 -4.36
C LEU A 124 -14.76 -8.69 -5.49
N SER A 125 -15.15 -7.63 -6.22
CA SER A 125 -16.14 -7.75 -7.29
C SER A 125 -15.56 -8.54 -8.47
N ARG A 126 -14.29 -8.28 -8.80
CA ARG A 126 -13.57 -8.88 -9.94
C ARG A 126 -12.56 -9.96 -9.55
N ALA A 127 -12.38 -10.22 -8.26
CA ALA A 127 -11.38 -11.13 -7.72
C ALA A 127 -9.94 -10.76 -8.17
N ARG A 128 -9.55 -9.51 -7.86
CA ARG A 128 -8.25 -8.94 -8.27
C ARG A 128 -7.55 -8.26 -7.11
N LEU A 129 -6.23 -8.17 -7.22
CA LEU A 129 -5.41 -7.26 -6.44
C LEU A 129 -5.03 -6.08 -7.32
N ILE A 130 -5.27 -4.87 -6.82
CA ILE A 130 -4.97 -3.62 -7.50
C ILE A 130 -3.79 -2.98 -6.79
N LEU A 131 -2.74 -2.69 -7.55
CA LEU A 131 -1.58 -1.92 -7.12
C LEU A 131 -1.77 -0.46 -7.51
N SER A 132 -1.78 0.41 -6.52
CA SER A 132 -1.80 1.86 -6.71
C SER A 132 -0.37 2.40 -6.72
N VAL A 133 -0.04 3.23 -7.70
CA VAL A 133 1.28 3.82 -7.90
C VAL A 133 1.15 5.31 -8.20
N GLY A 134 1.88 6.14 -7.44
CA GLY A 134 1.83 7.59 -7.51
C GLY A 134 0.40 8.13 -7.32
N ILE A 135 0.08 9.23 -8.00
CA ILE A 135 -1.18 9.96 -7.79
C ILE A 135 -2.43 9.23 -8.31
N SER A 136 -2.32 8.53 -9.45
CA SER A 136 -3.50 7.93 -10.11
C SER A 136 -3.20 6.62 -10.84
N GLY A 137 -1.98 6.09 -10.77
CA GLY A 137 -1.63 4.84 -11.42
C GLY A 137 -2.34 3.69 -10.73
N ARG A 138 -3.15 2.93 -11.46
CA ARG A 138 -3.80 1.71 -10.95
C ARG A 138 -3.52 0.57 -11.89
N TYR A 139 -2.98 -0.51 -11.34
CA TYR A 139 -2.61 -1.69 -12.10
C TYR A 139 -3.22 -2.95 -11.49
N ILE A 140 -3.66 -3.88 -12.32
CA ILE A 140 -4.01 -5.22 -11.89
C ILE A 140 -2.69 -5.93 -11.55
N TYR A 141 -2.44 -6.14 -10.26
CA TYR A 141 -1.25 -6.83 -9.79
C TYR A 141 -1.37 -8.33 -9.93
N ALA A 142 -2.51 -8.86 -9.49
CA ALA A 142 -2.83 -10.27 -9.57
C ALA A 142 -4.33 -10.51 -9.68
N THR A 143 -4.70 -11.73 -10.06
CA THR A 143 -6.08 -12.20 -10.07
C THR A 143 -6.17 -13.51 -9.30
N TYR A 144 -7.33 -13.82 -8.73
CA TYR A 144 -7.60 -15.10 -8.09
C TYR A 144 -8.93 -15.67 -8.56
N ASN A 145 -9.06 -17.00 -8.43
CA ASN A 145 -10.32 -17.66 -8.73
C ASN A 145 -11.35 -17.28 -7.66
N LYS A 146 -12.47 -16.70 -8.09
CA LYS A 146 -13.54 -16.31 -7.19
C LYS A 146 -14.26 -17.56 -6.65
N THR A 147 -13.99 -17.90 -5.40
CA THR A 147 -14.71 -18.92 -4.61
C THR A 147 -15.16 -18.29 -3.30
N PRO A 148 -16.11 -18.90 -2.56
CA PRO A 148 -16.49 -18.42 -1.23
C PRO A 148 -15.30 -18.28 -0.28
N GLU A 149 -14.34 -19.20 -0.35
CA GLU A 149 -13.15 -19.23 0.50
C GLU A 149 -12.21 -18.07 0.17
N THR A 150 -11.84 -17.89 -1.11
CA THR A 150 -10.94 -16.81 -1.54
C THR A 150 -11.57 -15.43 -1.40
N THR A 151 -12.90 -15.35 -1.53
CA THR A 151 -13.65 -14.10 -1.28
C THR A 151 -13.63 -13.75 0.21
N SER A 152 -13.88 -14.74 1.09
CA SER A 152 -13.83 -14.53 2.53
C SER A 152 -12.43 -14.16 3.02
N GLU A 153 -11.39 -14.73 2.43
CA GLU A 153 -9.99 -14.41 2.76
C GLU A 153 -9.65 -12.95 2.36
N ALA A 154 -10.00 -12.55 1.14
CA ALA A 154 -9.80 -11.17 0.67
C ALA A 154 -10.63 -10.15 1.47
N GLU A 155 -11.86 -10.49 1.85
CA GLU A 155 -12.70 -9.68 2.74
C GLU A 155 -12.06 -9.50 4.12
N ALA A 156 -11.54 -10.58 4.71
CA ALA A 156 -10.86 -10.53 6.00
C ALA A 156 -9.57 -9.70 5.93
N TRP A 157 -8.83 -9.79 4.83
CA TRP A 157 -7.62 -9.00 4.61
C TRP A 157 -7.92 -7.49 4.52
N GLU A 158 -8.93 -7.08 3.73
CA GLU A 158 -9.37 -5.67 3.66
C GLU A 158 -9.93 -5.17 5.00
N ALA A 159 -10.65 -6.01 5.74
CA ALA A 159 -11.14 -5.67 7.07
C ALA A 159 -9.99 -5.42 8.04
N ALA A 160 -9.00 -6.32 8.09
CA ALA A 160 -7.80 -6.16 8.92
C ALA A 160 -7.01 -4.90 8.55
N LYS A 161 -6.89 -4.60 7.26
CA LYS A 161 -6.20 -3.39 6.76
C LYS A 161 -6.91 -2.13 7.25
N LYS A 162 -8.23 -2.12 7.18
CA LYS A 162 -9.05 -1.01 7.70
C LYS A 162 -8.94 -0.87 9.22
N GLU A 163 -8.89 -1.97 9.97
CA GLU A 163 -8.68 -1.95 11.43
C GLU A 163 -7.31 -1.38 11.81
N CYS A 164 -6.30 -1.57 10.95
CA CYS A 164 -4.97 -0.96 11.09
C CYS A 164 -4.89 0.46 10.49
N GLY A 165 -6.03 1.13 10.26
CA GLY A 165 -6.06 2.49 9.73
C GLY A 165 -5.57 2.62 8.28
N GLY A 166 -5.59 1.54 7.51
CA GLY A 166 -5.06 1.48 6.15
C GLY A 166 -3.61 1.02 6.06
N LEU A 167 -2.93 0.79 7.20
CA LEU A 167 -1.56 0.32 7.24
C LEU A 167 -1.49 -1.14 6.78
N HIS A 168 -0.61 -1.41 5.82
CA HIS A 168 -0.36 -2.74 5.27
C HIS A 168 1.05 -2.80 4.67
N PHE A 169 1.49 -3.97 4.22
CA PHE A 169 2.80 -4.09 3.56
C PHE A 169 2.79 -4.94 2.29
N LEU A 170 3.83 -4.74 1.47
CA LEU A 170 4.19 -5.61 0.35
C LEU A 170 5.57 -6.21 0.64
N ALA A 171 5.67 -7.54 0.60
CA ALA A 171 6.93 -8.26 0.72
C ALA A 171 7.23 -9.03 -0.57
N ILE A 172 8.45 -8.93 -1.07
CA ILE A 172 8.93 -9.66 -2.24
C ILE A 172 10.06 -10.59 -1.81
N GLN A 173 9.93 -11.87 -2.11
CA GLN A 173 10.83 -12.94 -1.66
C GLN A 173 11.04 -13.99 -2.74
N GLY A 174 12.05 -14.85 -2.56
CA GLY A 174 12.35 -15.93 -3.51
C GLY A 174 11.29 -17.03 -3.51
N ASP A 175 10.76 -17.34 -2.34
CA ASP A 175 9.73 -18.35 -2.10
C ASP A 175 8.81 -17.90 -0.95
N LEU A 176 7.54 -18.32 -0.92
CA LEU A 176 6.57 -17.93 0.11
C LEU A 176 6.92 -18.47 1.50
N ASP A 177 7.70 -19.56 1.57
CA ASP A 177 8.16 -20.16 2.83
C ASP A 177 9.52 -19.61 3.30
N SER A 178 10.06 -18.60 2.62
CA SER A 178 11.32 -17.92 2.99
C SER A 178 11.12 -17.00 4.19
N ASP A 179 12.02 -17.08 5.16
CA ASP A 179 12.07 -16.14 6.30
C ASP A 179 12.64 -14.77 5.89
N ASP A 180 13.45 -14.72 4.81
CA ASP A 180 14.06 -13.48 4.32
C ASP A 180 13.31 -12.92 3.11
N CYS A 181 13.05 -11.61 3.12
CA CYS A 181 12.57 -10.86 1.96
C CYS A 181 13.71 -10.09 1.26
N VAL A 182 13.57 -9.87 -0.05
CA VAL A 182 14.50 -9.05 -0.86
C VAL A 182 13.92 -7.68 -1.21
N GLY A 183 12.63 -7.46 -0.91
CA GLY A 183 12.04 -6.15 -0.88
C GLY A 183 10.87 -6.05 0.08
N PHE A 184 10.74 -4.93 0.78
CA PHE A 184 9.69 -4.66 1.76
C PHE A 184 9.21 -3.21 1.67
N TRP A 185 7.90 -3.02 1.47
CA TRP A 185 7.28 -1.69 1.46
C TRP A 185 6.22 -1.63 2.55
N LEU A 186 6.37 -0.70 3.49
CA LEU A 186 5.30 -0.30 4.38
C LEU A 186 4.43 0.74 3.66
N LEU A 187 3.13 0.48 3.58
CA LEU A 187 2.18 1.22 2.76
C LEU A 187 1.02 1.72 3.62
N LEU A 188 0.43 2.84 3.22
CA LEU A 188 -0.70 3.43 3.93
C LEU A 188 -1.79 3.86 2.95
N ASP A 189 -2.93 3.18 3.03
CA ASP A 189 -4.10 3.49 2.22
C ASP A 189 -5.05 4.43 2.97
N LEU A 190 -4.88 5.74 2.75
CA LEU A 190 -5.76 6.76 3.33
C LEU A 190 -6.96 7.02 2.43
N PRO A 191 -8.16 7.25 3.01
CA PRO A 191 -9.27 7.77 2.22
C PRO A 191 -8.86 9.11 1.59
N PRO A 192 -9.38 9.43 0.39
CA PRO A 192 -9.07 10.68 -0.26
C PRO A 192 -9.49 11.86 0.63
N PRO A 193 -8.68 12.94 0.67
CA PRO A 193 -8.96 14.12 1.47
C PRO A 193 -10.30 14.74 1.04
N PRO A 194 -11.03 15.42 1.95
CA PRO A 194 -12.34 16.03 1.69
C PRO A 194 -12.29 17.31 0.82
N VAL A 195 -11.15 17.54 0.15
CA VAL A 195 -10.82 18.73 -0.68
C VAL A 195 -11.58 18.75 -2.01
#